data_AF-A0A7M3WJ32-F1
#
_entry.id   AF-A0A7M3WJ32-F1
#
_cell.length_a   1.000
_cell.length_b   1.000
_cell.length_c   1.000
_cell.angle_alpha   90.00
_cell.angle_beta   90.00
_cell.angle_gamma   90.00
#
_symmetry.space_group_name_H-M   'P 1'
#
loop_
_entity.id
_entity.type
_entity.pdbx_description
1 polymer ?
#
loop_
_entity_poly.entity_id
_entity_poly.type
_entity_poly.pdbx_seq_one_letter_code
_entity_poly.pdbx_strand_id
1 'polypeptide(L)'
;MDGVSAEQLWQAVNLVKPGLIRVDADEATYNLHIMIRYEIEKQLIAGEIDVDDLPDAWDEMYNEYLGIRAPNRTLGVLQDIHWSMGAIGYFPTYTLGNLYAAQLLESARNDLPEHDTQIREGDFFPLLKWMRDNVHSRGSVLEPAELIKEATGQDPSPDAFIRYLGSKVERLYGVSA
;
A
#
# COMPACT_ATOMS: atom_id res chain seq x y z
N MET A 1 -16.20 25.76 -1.65
CA MET A 1 -16.00 24.99 -0.40
C MET A 1 -15.89 25.99 0.73
N ASP A 2 -16.94 26.77 0.94
CA ASP A 2 -16.87 27.87 1.91
C ASP A 2 -16.94 27.29 3.32
N GLY A 3 -15.99 27.68 4.18
CA GLY A 3 -15.92 27.23 5.57
C GLY A 3 -15.15 25.92 5.83
N VAL A 4 -14.44 25.36 4.85
CA VAL A 4 -13.56 24.19 5.04
C VAL A 4 -12.09 24.63 5.03
N SER A 5 -11.34 24.34 6.10
CA SER A 5 -9.90 24.61 6.17
C SER A 5 -9.07 23.58 5.40
N ALA A 6 -7.84 23.94 5.04
CA ALA A 6 -6.90 23.00 4.40
C ALA A 6 -6.64 21.75 5.26
N GLU A 7 -6.59 21.92 6.59
CA GLU A 7 -6.41 20.81 7.52
C GLU A 7 -7.63 19.88 7.53
N GLN A 8 -8.85 20.43 7.56
CA GLN A 8 -10.08 19.62 7.50
C GLN A 8 -10.18 18.83 6.20
N LEU A 9 -9.79 19.44 5.07
CA LEU A 9 -9.73 18.74 3.79
C LEU A 9 -8.68 17.62 3.82
N TRP A 10 -7.48 17.89 4.34
CA TRP A 10 -6.43 16.88 4.49
C TRP A 10 -6.86 15.72 5.38
N GLN A 11 -7.54 15.98 6.50
CA GLN A 11 -8.09 14.94 7.36
C GLN A 11 -9.17 14.11 6.65
N ALA A 12 -10.09 14.77 5.93
CA ALA A 12 -11.20 14.11 5.25
C ALA A 12 -10.74 13.13 4.16
N VAL A 13 -9.66 13.45 3.43
CA VAL A 13 -9.12 12.57 2.37
C VAL A 13 -8.22 11.45 2.91
N ASN A 14 -7.88 11.47 4.21
CA ASN A 14 -7.00 10.50 4.85
C ASN A 14 -7.72 9.70 5.96
N LEU A 15 -9.05 9.58 5.88
CA LEU A 15 -9.82 8.78 6.83
C LEU A 15 -9.43 7.30 6.71
N VAL A 16 -9.13 6.70 7.86
CA VAL A 16 -8.85 5.28 8.04
C VAL A 16 -10.10 4.58 8.55
N LYS A 17 -10.54 3.55 7.84
CA LYS A 17 -11.69 2.74 8.24
C LYS A 17 -11.65 1.38 7.55
N PRO A 18 -11.80 0.27 8.29
CA PRO A 18 -12.00 -1.04 7.67
C PRO A 18 -13.16 -1.03 6.67
N GLY A 19 -12.86 -1.42 5.44
CA GLY A 19 -13.81 -1.51 4.33
C GLY A 19 -13.72 -2.86 3.64
N LEU A 20 -14.75 -3.24 2.89
CA LEU A 20 -14.76 -4.54 2.19
C LEU A 20 -13.99 -4.50 0.86
N ILE A 21 -13.99 -3.36 0.19
CA ILE A 21 -13.54 -3.21 -1.19
C ILE A 21 -12.10 -2.72 -1.21
N ARG A 22 -11.19 -3.59 -1.66
CA ARG A 22 -9.75 -3.31 -1.69
C ARG A 22 -9.40 -2.04 -2.49
N VAL A 23 -10.05 -1.81 -3.63
CA VAL A 23 -9.73 -0.66 -4.50
C VAL A 23 -10.13 0.69 -3.89
N ASP A 24 -10.98 0.67 -2.86
CA ASP A 24 -11.45 1.85 -2.13
C ASP A 24 -10.83 1.93 -0.72
N ALA A 25 -9.96 1.00 -0.35
CA ALA A 25 -9.38 0.92 0.99
C ALA A 25 -8.38 2.06 1.24
N ASP A 26 -8.32 2.51 2.49
CA ASP A 26 -7.40 3.55 2.92
C ASP A 26 -5.95 3.03 3.06
N GLU A 27 -4.98 3.94 3.16
CA GLU A 27 -3.55 3.59 3.21
C GLU A 27 -3.17 2.66 4.38
N ALA A 28 -3.89 2.68 5.50
CA ALA A 28 -3.59 1.86 6.66
C ALA A 28 -4.18 0.44 6.53
N THR A 29 -5.35 0.30 5.89
CA THR A 29 -6.04 -0.99 5.76
C THR A 29 -5.73 -1.71 4.45
N TYR A 30 -5.32 -1.00 3.40
CA TYR A 30 -5.10 -1.55 2.06
C TYR A 30 -4.18 -2.78 2.04
N ASN A 31 -3.05 -2.73 2.75
CA ASN A 31 -2.08 -3.84 2.74
C ASN A 31 -2.63 -5.11 3.41
N LEU A 32 -3.63 -5.01 4.31
CA LEU A 32 -4.30 -6.16 4.89
C LEU A 32 -5.14 -6.90 3.85
N HIS A 33 -5.81 -6.18 2.95
CA HIS A 33 -6.53 -6.80 1.83
C HIS A 33 -5.59 -7.62 0.93
N ILE A 34 -4.37 -7.13 0.70
CA ILE A 34 -3.35 -7.83 -0.08
C ILE A 34 -2.86 -9.07 0.67
N MET A 35 -2.58 -8.94 1.96
CA MET A 35 -2.15 -10.05 2.80
C MET A 35 -3.18 -11.19 2.78
N ILE A 36 -4.46 -10.91 2.98
CA ILE A 36 -5.53 -11.91 2.95
C ILE A 36 -5.51 -12.70 1.64
N ARG A 37 -5.39 -12.02 0.50
CA ARG A 37 -5.35 -12.69 -0.82
C ARG A 37 -4.10 -13.55 -0.97
N TYR A 38 -2.96 -13.06 -0.52
CA TYR A 38 -1.72 -13.81 -0.58
C TYR A 38 -1.73 -15.06 0.31
N GLU A 39 -2.29 -14.95 1.52
CA GLU A 39 -2.46 -16.11 2.41
C GLU A 39 -3.38 -17.16 1.78
N ILE A 40 -4.51 -16.74 1.21
CA ILE A 40 -5.43 -17.64 0.49
C ILE A 40 -4.74 -18.30 -0.71
N GLU A 41 -3.98 -17.55 -1.50
CA GLU A 41 -3.22 -18.10 -2.64
C GLU A 41 -2.23 -19.17 -2.19
N LYS A 42 -1.51 -18.96 -1.09
CA LYS A 42 -0.61 -19.97 -0.54
C LYS A 42 -1.36 -21.23 -0.09
N GLN A 43 -2.47 -21.08 0.63
CA GLN A 43 -3.27 -22.22 1.10
C GLN A 43 -3.82 -23.05 -0.06
N LEU A 44 -4.34 -22.40 -1.11
CA LEU A 44 -4.78 -23.07 -2.33
C LEU A 44 -3.64 -23.84 -3.01
N ILE A 45 -2.48 -23.21 -3.18
CA ILE A 45 -1.32 -23.83 -3.86
C ILE A 45 -0.76 -25.00 -3.04
N ALA A 46 -0.79 -24.88 -1.71
CA ALA A 46 -0.36 -25.94 -0.80
C ALA A 46 -1.37 -27.10 -0.70
N GLY A 47 -2.59 -26.94 -1.22
CA GLY A 47 -3.68 -27.90 -1.08
C GLY A 47 -4.24 -27.98 0.35
N GLU A 48 -4.10 -26.89 1.12
CA GLU A 48 -4.63 -26.78 2.48
C GLU A 48 -6.13 -26.45 2.49
N ILE A 49 -6.63 -25.77 1.44
CA ILE A 49 -8.04 -25.51 1.19
C ILE A 49 -8.38 -25.83 -0.27
N ASP A 50 -9.62 -26.27 -0.51
CA ASP A 50 -10.15 -26.44 -1.87
C ASP A 50 -10.84 -25.16 -2.36
N VAL A 51 -11.08 -25.07 -3.68
CA VAL A 51 -11.76 -23.90 -4.29
C VAL A 51 -13.16 -23.69 -3.71
N ASP A 52 -13.86 -24.76 -3.33
CA ASP A 52 -15.20 -24.70 -2.76
C ASP A 52 -15.21 -24.07 -1.35
N ASP A 53 -14.07 -24.11 -0.63
CA ASP A 53 -13.92 -23.53 0.72
C ASP A 53 -13.59 -22.02 0.69
N LEU A 54 -13.22 -21.48 -0.48
CA LEU A 54 -12.77 -20.08 -0.63
C LEU A 54 -13.73 -19.03 -0.05
N PRO A 55 -15.07 -19.13 -0.23
CA PRO A 55 -15.97 -18.13 0.33
C PRO A 55 -15.88 -18.04 1.85
N ASP A 56 -15.74 -19.18 2.53
CA ASP A 56 -15.72 -19.25 3.99
C ASP A 56 -14.35 -18.81 4.54
N ALA A 57 -13.26 -19.31 3.94
CA ALA A 57 -11.90 -18.88 4.28
C ALA A 57 -11.71 -17.36 4.12
N TRP A 58 -12.28 -16.78 3.05
CA TRP A 58 -12.29 -15.33 2.82
C TRP A 58 -13.01 -14.58 3.95
N ASP A 59 -14.23 -15.01 4.29
CA ASP A 59 -15.08 -14.37 5.28
C ASP A 59 -14.52 -14.50 6.72
N GLU A 60 -13.77 -15.56 6.99
CA GLU A 60 -13.02 -15.74 8.24
C GLU A 60 -11.83 -14.80 8.32
N MET A 61 -10.98 -14.75 7.29
CA MET A 61 -9.81 -13.86 7.27
C MET A 61 -10.19 -12.37 7.29
N TYR A 62 -11.23 -11.95 6.54
CA TYR A 62 -11.70 -10.56 6.62
C TYR A 62 -12.21 -10.21 8.01
N ASN A 63 -12.89 -11.14 8.68
CA ASN A 63 -13.33 -10.91 10.05
C ASN A 63 -12.15 -10.86 11.03
N GLU A 64 -11.16 -11.74 10.88
CA GLU A 64 -9.96 -11.77 11.72
C GLU A 64 -9.12 -10.48 11.59
N TYR A 65 -8.79 -10.07 10.37
CA TYR A 65 -7.84 -8.99 10.13
C TYR A 65 -8.48 -7.60 10.01
N LEU A 66 -9.74 -7.51 9.57
CA LEU A 66 -10.44 -6.24 9.36
C LEU A 66 -11.69 -6.08 10.26
N GLY A 67 -12.09 -7.12 11.01
CA GLY A 67 -13.25 -7.05 11.91
C GLY A 67 -14.59 -6.94 11.19
N ILE A 68 -14.65 -7.29 9.89
CA ILE A 68 -15.83 -7.13 9.04
C ILE A 68 -16.05 -8.38 8.18
N ARG A 69 -17.30 -8.62 7.79
CA ARG A 69 -17.67 -9.72 6.87
C ARG A 69 -18.52 -9.18 5.73
N ALA A 70 -18.32 -9.72 4.53
CA ALA A 70 -19.11 -9.33 3.37
C ALA A 70 -20.55 -9.86 3.51
N PRO A 71 -21.58 -9.08 3.15
CA PRO A 71 -22.97 -9.55 3.20
C PRO A 71 -23.32 -10.51 2.04
N ASN A 72 -22.45 -10.60 1.03
CA ASN A 72 -22.60 -11.48 -0.12
C ASN A 72 -21.23 -11.65 -0.83
N ARG A 73 -21.15 -12.66 -1.70
CA ARG A 73 -19.91 -13.02 -2.41
C ARG A 73 -19.42 -11.94 -3.38
N THR A 74 -20.32 -11.10 -3.93
CA THR A 74 -19.97 -10.00 -4.83
C THR A 74 -19.11 -8.94 -4.13
N LEU A 75 -19.39 -8.67 -2.85
CA LEU A 75 -18.57 -7.78 -2.01
C LEU A 75 -17.49 -8.53 -1.22
N GLY A 76 -17.45 -9.86 -1.33
CA GLY A 76 -16.47 -10.75 -0.71
C GLY A 76 -15.48 -11.28 -1.74
N VAL A 77 -15.34 -12.61 -1.78
CA VAL A 77 -14.36 -13.32 -2.63
C VAL A 77 -14.44 -13.01 -4.14
N LEU A 78 -15.60 -12.59 -4.66
CA LEU A 78 -15.77 -12.27 -6.09
C LEU A 78 -15.49 -10.79 -6.43
N GLN A 79 -15.00 -9.98 -5.48
CA GLN A 79 -14.81 -8.54 -5.69
C GLN A 79 -13.70 -8.19 -6.70
N ASP A 80 -12.75 -9.10 -6.92
CA ASP A 80 -11.58 -8.88 -7.77
C ASP A 80 -11.53 -9.85 -8.95
N ILE A 81 -11.00 -9.36 -10.08
CA ILE A 81 -10.92 -10.12 -11.34
C ILE A 81 -9.66 -10.99 -11.46
N HIS A 82 -8.66 -10.79 -10.59
CA HIS A 82 -7.31 -11.36 -10.75
C HIS A 82 -7.31 -12.89 -10.86
N TRP A 83 -7.99 -13.59 -9.96
CA TRP A 83 -8.03 -15.05 -9.96
C TRP A 83 -8.77 -15.62 -11.17
N SER A 84 -9.82 -14.95 -11.65
CA SER A 84 -10.54 -15.40 -12.86
C SER A 84 -9.71 -15.20 -14.14
N MET A 85 -8.74 -14.28 -14.11
CA MET A 85 -7.75 -14.08 -15.18
C MET A 85 -6.48 -14.93 -15.00
N GLY A 86 -6.40 -15.76 -13.96
CA GLY A 86 -5.23 -16.61 -13.68
C GLY A 86 -4.03 -15.85 -13.10
N ALA A 87 -4.21 -14.62 -12.63
CA ALA A 87 -3.14 -13.79 -12.05
C ALA A 87 -2.87 -14.16 -10.58
N ILE A 88 -2.46 -15.41 -10.35
CA ILE A 88 -2.06 -15.92 -9.03
C ILE A 88 -0.64 -15.44 -8.70
N GLY A 89 -0.38 -15.01 -7.46
CA GLY A 89 0.90 -14.43 -7.04
C GLY A 89 1.06 -12.96 -7.44
N TYR A 90 0.00 -12.33 -7.97
CA TYR A 90 0.03 -10.95 -8.44
C TYR A 90 -0.18 -9.95 -7.31
N PHE A 91 -1.10 -10.21 -6.38
CA PHE A 91 -1.47 -9.27 -5.33
C PHE A 91 -0.31 -8.74 -4.47
N PRO A 92 0.70 -9.55 -4.07
CA PRO A 92 1.84 -9.05 -3.29
C PRO A 92 2.54 -7.84 -3.90
N THR A 93 2.50 -7.70 -5.23
CA THR A 93 3.13 -6.57 -5.94
C THR A 93 2.54 -5.21 -5.55
N TYR A 94 1.26 -5.14 -5.17
CA TYR A 94 0.65 -3.88 -4.70
C TYR A 94 1.26 -3.43 -3.36
N THR A 95 1.43 -4.34 -2.41
CA THR A 95 2.06 -4.01 -1.12
C THR A 95 3.53 -3.65 -1.33
N LEU A 96 4.27 -4.38 -2.16
CA LEU A 96 5.65 -4.02 -2.50
C LEU A 96 5.75 -2.59 -3.05
N GLY A 97 4.80 -2.16 -3.89
CA GLY A 97 4.70 -0.79 -4.35
C GLY A 97 4.59 0.24 -3.22
N ASN A 98 3.74 0.00 -2.21
CA ASN A 98 3.60 0.87 -1.04
C ASN A 98 4.89 0.94 -0.21
N LEU A 99 5.54 -0.21 0.02
CA LEU A 99 6.79 -0.26 0.78
C LEU A 99 7.91 0.50 0.06
N TYR A 100 8.07 0.25 -1.24
CA TYR A 100 9.10 0.87 -2.05
C TYR A 100 8.87 2.37 -2.21
N ALA A 101 7.61 2.81 -2.35
CA ALA A 101 7.28 4.23 -2.42
C ALA A 101 7.73 4.99 -1.16
N ALA A 102 7.48 4.44 0.02
CA ALA A 102 7.91 5.06 1.28
C ALA A 102 9.44 5.07 1.43
N GLN A 103 10.11 3.95 1.10
CA GLN A 103 11.56 3.85 1.17
C GLN A 103 12.26 4.81 0.19
N LEU A 104 11.78 4.90 -1.05
CA LEU A 104 12.29 5.84 -2.05
C LEU A 104 12.06 7.30 -1.63
N LEU A 105 10.88 7.63 -1.08
CA LEU A 105 10.59 8.99 -0.63
C LEU A 105 11.46 9.38 0.56
N GLU A 106 11.73 8.46 1.49
CA GLU A 106 12.62 8.72 2.63
C GLU A 106 14.05 9.01 2.16
N SER A 107 14.59 8.20 1.24
CA SER A 107 15.91 8.45 0.63
C SER A 107 15.93 9.77 -0.16
N ALA A 108 14.91 10.04 -0.97
CA ALA A 108 14.84 11.28 -1.75
C ALA A 108 14.81 12.52 -0.85
N ARG A 109 14.12 12.47 0.30
CA ARG A 109 14.09 13.57 1.28
C ARG A 109 15.45 13.80 1.96
N ASN A 110 16.23 12.75 2.18
CA ASN A 110 17.59 12.89 2.71
C ASN A 110 18.52 13.59 1.71
N ASP A 111 18.36 13.31 0.42
CA ASP A 111 19.15 13.94 -0.65
C ASP A 111 18.64 15.35 -1.03
N LEU A 112 17.36 15.63 -0.78
CA LEU A 112 16.67 16.88 -1.10
C LEU A 112 16.15 17.56 0.19
N PRO A 113 17.00 18.25 0.97
CA PRO A 113 16.60 18.83 2.25
C PRO A 113 15.47 19.87 2.14
N GLU A 114 15.30 20.50 0.96
CA GLU A 114 14.24 21.48 0.68
C GLU A 114 12.93 20.85 0.15
N HIS A 115 12.83 19.52 0.09
CA HIS A 115 11.72 18.80 -0.51
C HIS A 115 10.35 19.32 -0.07
N ASP A 116 10.11 19.41 1.24
CA ASP A 116 8.78 19.79 1.76
C ASP A 116 8.42 21.26 1.45
N THR A 117 9.43 22.13 1.34
CA THR A 117 9.23 23.52 0.89
C THR A 117 8.88 23.56 -0.59
N GLN A 118 9.61 22.82 -1.43
CA GLN A 118 9.37 22.72 -2.88
C GLN A 118 7.96 22.20 -3.19
N ILE A 119 7.53 21.12 -2.51
CA ILE A 119 6.16 20.59 -2.66
C ILE A 119 5.10 21.63 -2.28
N ARG A 120 5.32 22.38 -1.19
CA ARG A 120 4.40 23.44 -0.75
C ARG A 120 4.28 24.57 -1.77
N GLU A 121 5.36 24.89 -2.47
CA GLU A 121 5.41 25.91 -3.51
C GLU A 121 4.94 25.39 -4.89
N GLY A 122 4.66 24.09 -5.00
CA GLY A 122 4.23 23.45 -6.24
C GLY A 122 5.38 23.12 -7.20
N ASP A 123 6.64 23.15 -6.73
CA ASP A 123 7.79 22.70 -7.48
C ASP A 123 8.04 21.20 -7.26
N PHE A 124 7.57 20.39 -8.21
CA PHE A 124 7.77 18.93 -8.20
C PHE A 124 8.99 18.49 -9.00
N PHE A 125 9.69 19.42 -9.68
CA PHE A 125 10.77 19.06 -10.59
C PHE A 125 11.97 18.41 -9.89
N PRO A 126 12.42 18.86 -8.70
CA PRO A 126 13.54 18.22 -7.99
C PRO A 126 13.28 16.76 -7.67
N LEU A 127 12.10 16.43 -7.12
CA LEU A 127 11.71 15.05 -6.82
C LEU A 127 11.63 14.20 -8.10
N LEU A 128 10.99 14.73 -9.16
CA LEU A 128 10.90 14.02 -10.44
C LEU A 128 12.29 13.76 -11.05
N LYS A 129 13.21 14.73 -10.94
CA LYS A 129 14.58 14.57 -11.40
C LYS A 129 15.30 13.48 -10.60
N TRP A 130 15.19 13.48 -9.28
CA TRP A 130 15.76 12.43 -8.43
C TRP A 130 15.23 11.05 -8.81
N MET A 131 13.92 10.90 -9.04
CA MET A 131 13.32 9.64 -9.49
C MET A 131 13.82 9.22 -10.88
N ARG A 132 14.01 10.16 -11.80
CA ARG A 132 14.56 9.85 -13.13
C ARG A 132 15.99 9.35 -13.07
N ASP A 133 16.82 10.01 -12.26
CA ASP A 133 18.23 9.68 -12.17
C ASP A 133 18.44 8.34 -11.47
N ASN A 134 17.73 8.09 -10.36
CA ASN A 134 17.96 6.92 -9.50
C ASN A 134 17.08 5.70 -9.83
N VAL A 135 15.92 5.89 -10.47
CA VAL A 135 14.95 4.79 -10.72
C VAL A 135 14.64 4.67 -12.21
N HIS A 136 14.03 5.69 -12.82
CA HIS A 136 13.46 5.54 -14.17
C HIS A 136 14.51 5.28 -15.25
N SER A 137 15.70 5.89 -15.14
CA SER A 137 16.79 5.73 -16.10
C SER A 137 17.32 4.28 -16.19
N ARG A 138 17.11 3.49 -15.14
CA ARG A 138 17.59 2.10 -15.04
C ARG A 138 16.70 1.14 -15.82
N GLY A 139 15.44 1.48 -16.04
CA GLY A 139 14.49 0.59 -16.73
C GLY A 139 14.46 -0.80 -16.07
N SER A 140 14.79 -1.84 -16.83
CA SER A 140 14.82 -3.24 -16.36
C SER A 140 16.23 -3.84 -16.38
N VAL A 141 17.28 -3.02 -16.22
CA VAL A 141 18.68 -3.54 -16.17
C VAL A 141 19.05 -4.15 -14.83
N LEU A 142 18.25 -3.90 -13.79
CA LEU A 142 18.41 -4.45 -12.44
C LEU A 142 17.13 -5.18 -12.04
N GLU A 143 17.29 -6.21 -11.21
CA GLU A 143 16.17 -6.81 -10.48
C GLU A 143 15.56 -5.77 -9.52
N PRO A 144 14.25 -5.84 -9.21
CA PRO A 144 13.58 -4.80 -8.42
C PRO A 144 14.23 -4.54 -7.06
N ALA A 145 14.62 -5.60 -6.32
CA ALA A 145 15.25 -5.44 -5.01
C ALA A 145 16.62 -4.74 -5.11
N GLU A 146 17.41 -5.08 -6.13
CA GLU A 146 18.70 -4.44 -6.39
C GLU A 146 18.53 -2.99 -6.84
N LEU A 147 17.49 -2.66 -7.62
CA LEU A 147 17.17 -1.29 -8.00
C LEU A 147 16.82 -0.44 -6.76
N ILE A 148 15.98 -0.96 -5.87
CA ILE A 148 15.64 -0.27 -4.61
C ILE A 148 16.88 -0.10 -3.73
N LYS A 149 17.73 -1.12 -3.64
CA LYS A 149 19.00 -1.05 -2.91
C LYS A 149 19.96 -0.03 -3.50
N GLU A 150 20.12 0.01 -4.82
CA GLU A 150 20.97 0.99 -5.50
C GLU A 150 20.46 2.42 -5.26
N ALA A 151 19.14 2.65 -5.37
CA ALA A 151 18.54 3.96 -5.22
C ALA A 151 18.49 4.47 -3.77
N THR A 152 18.40 3.58 -2.78
CA THR A 152 18.14 3.95 -1.38
C THR A 152 19.31 3.65 -0.44
N GLY A 153 20.28 2.85 -0.89
CA GLY A 153 21.42 2.37 -0.10
C GLY A 153 21.10 1.19 0.83
N GLN A 154 19.86 0.69 0.85
CA GLN A 154 19.42 -0.39 1.74
C GLN A 154 18.53 -1.41 1.01
N ASP A 155 18.59 -2.67 1.45
CA ASP A 155 17.68 -3.70 0.95
C ASP A 155 16.21 -3.30 1.21
N PRO A 156 15.25 -3.80 0.39
CA PRO A 156 13.86 -3.48 0.61
C PRO A 156 13.36 -3.84 2.02
N SER A 157 12.73 -2.88 2.69
CA SER A 157 12.25 -3.02 4.07
C SER A 157 10.89 -2.34 4.28
N PRO A 158 10.03 -2.85 5.18
CA PRO A 158 8.78 -2.15 5.55
C PRO A 158 9.00 -0.92 6.44
N ASP A 159 10.21 -0.72 6.99
CA ASP A 159 10.42 0.22 8.09
C ASP A 159 10.07 1.68 7.73
N ALA A 160 10.42 2.11 6.52
CA ALA A 160 10.09 3.45 6.03
C ALA A 160 8.56 3.65 5.90
N PHE A 161 7.85 2.63 5.44
CA PHE A 161 6.39 2.66 5.35
C PHE A 161 5.73 2.71 6.73
N ILE A 162 6.24 1.91 7.69
CA ILE A 162 5.73 1.91 9.07
C ILE A 162 5.96 3.29 9.72
N ARG A 163 7.15 3.88 9.57
CA ARG A 163 7.43 5.24 10.08
C ARG A 163 6.51 6.29 9.46
N TYR A 164 6.35 6.27 8.13
CA TYR A 164 5.48 7.17 7.39
C TYR A 164 4.03 7.07 7.88
N LEU A 165 3.49 5.85 7.88
CA LEU A 165 2.09 5.61 8.23
C LEU A 165 1.83 5.92 9.70
N GLY A 166 2.72 5.49 10.60
CA GLY A 166 2.66 5.82 12.03
C GLY A 166 2.57 7.32 12.24
N SER A 167 3.56 8.08 11.77
CA SER A 167 3.58 9.54 11.90
C SER A 167 2.31 10.22 11.34
N LYS A 168 1.77 9.70 10.23
CA LYS A 168 0.55 10.21 9.61
C LYS A 168 -0.69 9.92 10.46
N VAL A 169 -0.84 8.70 10.97
CA VAL A 169 -1.96 8.28 11.83
C VAL A 169 -1.93 9.03 13.16
N GLU A 170 -0.77 9.21 13.76
CA GLU A 170 -0.61 10.00 14.99
C GLU A 170 -1.10 11.44 14.79
N ARG A 171 -0.72 12.08 13.66
CA ARG A 171 -1.19 13.42 13.33
C ARG A 171 -2.70 13.49 13.05
N LEU A 172 -3.27 12.47 12.39
CA LEU A 172 -4.69 12.43 12.05
C LEU A 172 -5.59 12.25 13.26
N TYR A 173 -5.20 11.37 14.18
CA TYR A 173 -6.09 10.87 15.24
C TYR A 173 -5.63 11.21 16.65
N GLY A 174 -4.43 11.78 16.83
CA GLY A 174 -3.88 12.10 18.16
C GLY A 174 -3.62 10.86 19.02
N VAL A 175 -3.41 9.70 18.38
CA VAL A 175 -3.01 8.45 19.02
C VAL A 175 -1.50 8.29 18.92
N SER A 176 -0.89 7.46 19.76
CA SER A 176 0.50 7.02 19.59
C SER A 176 0.50 5.58 19.08
N ALA A 177 1.31 5.29 18.07
CA ALA A 177 1.45 3.96 17.47
C ALA A 177 2.38 3.05 18.28
#